data_AF-A0A9E6JQ10-F1
#
_entry.id   AF-A0A9E6JQ10-F1
#
_cell.length_a   1.000
_cell.length_b   1.000
_cell.length_c   1.000
_cell.angle_alpha   90.00
_cell.angle_beta   90.00
_cell.angle_gamma   90.00
#
_symmetry.space_group_name_H-M   'P 1'
#
loop_
_entity.id
_entity.type
_entity.pdbx_description
1 polymer ?
#
loop_
_entity_poly.entity_id
_entity_poly.type
_entity_poly.pdbx_seq_one_letter_code
_entity_poly.pdbx_strand_id
1 'polypeptide(L)'
;MKPMELIEQGRFLGEEFLLWLWMRGLKEGGVSGLDGDQSACFVDDAMQLVTESGDVKELSLRKGNPAESREAFEALSRGMRPAKAKVRLLSGDMEWTFTLGAAGLEISTMKLPPTQAKDPQGRIADRLFLLEEGTSHLERRFQAFLEARAQDPEGMG
;
A
#
# COMPACT_ATOMS: atom_id res chain seq x y z
N MET A 1 -5.26 -16.72 -22.14
CA MET A 1 -4.30 -15.64 -21.86
C MET A 1 -3.31 -16.16 -20.83
N LYS A 2 -2.01 -15.89 -20.96
CA LYS A 2 -0.99 -16.36 -20.00
C LYS A 2 -1.07 -15.50 -18.73
N PRO A 3 -0.78 -16.04 -17.52
CA PRO A 3 -0.84 -15.29 -16.26
C PRO A 3 -0.05 -13.97 -16.28
N MET A 4 1.10 -13.97 -16.96
CA MET A 4 1.99 -12.81 -17.08
C MET A 4 1.37 -11.67 -17.91
N GLU A 5 0.55 -11.99 -18.92
CA GLU A 5 -0.14 -11.00 -19.77
C GLU A 5 -1.27 -10.30 -18.99
N LEU A 6 -1.94 -11.02 -18.08
CA LEU A 6 -2.97 -10.45 -17.21
C LEU A 6 -2.37 -9.47 -16.18
N ILE A 7 -1.19 -9.79 -15.63
CA ILE A 7 -0.48 -8.91 -14.70
C ILE A 7 -0.09 -7.60 -15.41
N GLU A 8 0.47 -7.67 -16.60
CA GLU A 8 0.85 -6.48 -17.37
C GLU A 8 -0.36 -5.60 -17.73
N GLN A 9 -1.49 -6.21 -18.12
CA GLN A 9 -2.73 -5.48 -18.40
C GLN A 9 -3.32 -4.82 -17.15
N GLY A 10 -3.14 -5.44 -15.97
CA GLY A 10 -3.63 -4.96 -14.69
C GLY A 10 -2.65 -4.06 -13.92
N ARG A 11 -1.43 -3.83 -14.44
CA ARG A 11 -0.34 -3.13 -13.74
C ARG A 11 -0.75 -1.75 -13.21
N PHE A 12 -1.59 -1.05 -13.97
CA PHE A 12 -2.12 0.27 -13.60
C PHE A 12 -2.94 0.24 -12.29
N LEU A 13 -3.61 -0.88 -11.99
CA LEU A 13 -4.41 -1.00 -10.77
C LEU A 13 -3.56 -0.92 -9.52
N GLY A 14 -2.35 -1.46 -9.54
CA GLY A 14 -1.47 -1.37 -8.38
C GLY A 14 -0.88 0.02 -8.17
N GLU A 15 -0.59 0.75 -9.26
CA GLU A 15 -0.17 2.15 -9.19
C GLU A 15 -1.29 3.05 -8.65
N GLU A 16 -2.52 2.87 -9.17
CA GLU A 16 -3.71 3.57 -8.71
C GLU A 16 -4.05 3.21 -7.26
N PHE A 17 -3.94 1.94 -6.87
CA PHE A 17 -4.22 1.51 -5.51
C PHE A 17 -3.22 2.09 -4.51
N LEU A 18 -1.92 2.10 -4.83
CA LEU A 18 -0.92 2.74 -3.98
C LEU A 18 -1.14 4.24 -3.85
N LEU A 19 -1.48 4.92 -4.94
CA LEU A 19 -1.84 6.33 -4.91
C LEU A 19 -3.10 6.57 -4.07
N TRP A 20 -4.10 5.70 -4.18
CA TRP A 20 -5.33 5.75 -3.40
C TRP A 20 -5.07 5.58 -1.90
N LEU A 21 -4.26 4.58 -1.51
CA LEU A 21 -3.85 4.39 -0.12
C LEU A 21 -3.14 5.63 0.43
N TRP A 22 -2.23 6.20 -0.37
CA TRP A 22 -1.52 7.42 -0.01
C TRP A 22 -2.49 8.60 0.20
N MET A 23 -3.36 8.88 -0.77
CA MET A 23 -4.29 10.01 -0.70
C MET A 23 -5.27 9.87 0.48
N ARG A 24 -5.77 8.66 0.77
CA ARG A 24 -6.60 8.40 1.95
C ARG A 24 -5.84 8.55 3.26
N GLY A 25 -4.57 8.12 3.30
CA GLY A 25 -3.67 8.38 4.42
C GLY A 25 -3.58 9.86 4.78
N LEU A 26 -3.45 10.72 3.76
CA LEU A 26 -3.36 12.17 3.93
C LEU A 26 -4.70 12.85 4.28
N LYS A 27 -5.77 12.52 3.54
CA LYS A 27 -7.04 13.26 3.60
C LYS A 27 -7.97 12.75 4.70
N GLU A 28 -7.92 11.47 5.01
CA GLU A 28 -8.88 10.78 5.88
C GLU A 28 -8.19 10.11 7.07
N GLY A 29 -6.89 10.35 7.26
CA GLY A 29 -6.10 9.71 8.32
C GLY A 29 -5.91 8.20 8.11
N GLY A 30 -6.09 7.70 6.89
CA GLY A 30 -5.78 6.32 6.52
C GLY A 30 -6.72 5.24 7.07
N VAL A 31 -7.79 5.64 7.77
CA VAL A 31 -8.78 4.71 8.32
C VAL A 31 -9.42 3.87 7.21
N SER A 32 -9.74 2.61 7.49
CA SER A 32 -10.32 1.72 6.48
C SER A 32 -11.68 2.24 5.97
N GLY A 33 -12.51 2.77 6.89
CA GLY A 33 -13.91 3.13 6.63
C GLY A 33 -14.84 1.93 6.40
N LEU A 34 -14.35 0.70 6.54
CA LEU A 34 -15.11 -0.54 6.33
C LEU A 34 -15.66 -1.05 7.67
N ASP A 35 -16.89 -1.57 7.64
CA ASP A 35 -17.51 -2.14 8.84
C ASP A 35 -16.68 -3.31 9.37
N GLY A 36 -16.49 -3.35 10.69
CA GLY A 36 -15.63 -4.33 11.36
C GLY A 36 -14.12 -4.16 11.17
N ASP A 37 -13.63 -3.22 10.34
CA ASP A 37 -12.19 -2.98 10.16
C ASP A 37 -11.79 -1.61 10.71
N GLN A 38 -11.26 -1.58 11.94
CA GLN A 38 -10.79 -0.35 12.59
C GLN A 38 -9.32 -0.03 12.30
N SER A 39 -8.72 -0.66 11.28
CA SER A 39 -7.32 -0.40 10.95
C SER A 39 -7.13 0.95 10.25
N ALA A 40 -5.90 1.46 10.32
CA ALA A 40 -5.42 2.60 9.54
C ALA A 40 -4.17 2.22 8.73
N CYS A 41 -3.99 2.81 7.55
CA CYS A 41 -2.89 2.52 6.64
C CYS A 41 -2.24 3.81 6.13
N PHE A 42 -0.91 3.87 6.15
CA PHE A 42 -0.13 5.05 5.77
C PHE A 42 1.06 4.67 4.90
N VAL A 43 1.48 5.59 4.03
CA VAL A 43 2.84 5.55 3.50
C VAL A 43 3.80 5.99 4.61
N ASP A 44 4.84 5.19 4.82
CA ASP A 44 5.88 5.42 5.82
C ASP A 44 7.07 6.18 5.19
N ASP A 45 8.27 6.04 5.76
CA ASP A 45 9.47 6.78 5.41
C ASP A 45 10.13 6.46 4.04
N ALA A 46 9.48 5.74 3.12
CA ALA A 46 10.04 5.46 1.80
C ALA A 46 8.98 5.31 0.69
N MET A 47 9.25 5.93 -0.47
CA MET A 47 8.43 5.84 -1.69
C MET A 47 9.29 5.95 -2.94
N GLN A 48 8.92 5.22 -4.00
CA GLN A 48 9.49 5.31 -5.34
C GLN A 48 8.38 5.68 -6.33
N LEU A 49 8.63 6.75 -7.09
CA LEU A 49 7.78 7.21 -8.17
C LEU A 49 8.50 6.98 -9.52
N VAL A 50 7.78 6.54 -10.53
CA VAL A 50 8.33 6.27 -11.87
C VAL A 50 7.49 6.90 -12.98
N THR A 51 8.11 7.13 -14.13
CA THR A 51 7.43 7.54 -15.37
C THR A 51 8.17 6.95 -16.57
N GLU A 52 7.43 6.61 -17.62
CA GLU A 52 8.03 6.19 -18.90
C GLU A 52 8.45 7.40 -19.77
N SER A 53 7.95 8.59 -19.43
CA SER A 53 8.13 9.84 -20.16
C SER A 53 8.99 10.85 -19.40
N GLY A 54 9.77 11.67 -20.12
CA GLY A 54 10.61 12.72 -19.55
C GLY A 54 12.05 12.28 -19.22
N ASP A 55 12.88 13.24 -18.81
CA ASP A 55 14.31 13.03 -18.56
C ASP A 55 14.57 12.28 -17.24
N VAL A 56 13.74 12.53 -16.22
CA VAL A 56 13.81 11.85 -14.92
C VAL A 56 12.76 10.74 -14.89
N LYS A 57 13.21 9.49 -15.07
CA LYS A 57 12.33 8.31 -15.11
C LYS A 57 11.97 7.74 -13.75
N GLU A 58 12.77 8.01 -12.73
CA GLU A 58 12.60 7.48 -11.39
C GLU A 58 12.97 8.53 -10.34
N LEU A 59 12.16 8.62 -9.29
CA LEU A 59 12.42 9.39 -8.10
C LEU A 59 12.26 8.50 -6.87
N SER A 60 13.32 8.38 -6.07
CA SER A 60 13.32 7.61 -4.83
C SER A 60 13.40 8.56 -3.62
N LEU A 61 12.33 8.59 -2.82
CA LEU A 61 12.22 9.37 -1.59
C LEU A 61 12.44 8.44 -0.39
N ARG A 62 13.34 8.83 0.52
CA ARG A 62 13.68 8.06 1.72
C ARG A 62 13.92 8.98 2.90
N LYS A 63 13.57 8.50 4.10
CA LYS A 63 13.65 9.22 5.38
C LYS A 63 12.69 10.41 5.43
N GLY A 64 12.21 10.76 6.62
CA GLY A 64 11.18 11.80 6.80
C GLY A 64 9.79 11.29 6.43
N ASN A 65 8.93 12.16 5.91
CA ASN A 65 7.56 11.85 5.50
C ASN A 65 7.38 12.09 3.99
N PRO A 66 7.71 11.11 3.12
CA PRO A 66 7.54 11.21 1.67
C PRO A 66 6.10 11.54 1.27
N ALA A 67 5.12 11.08 2.03
CA ALA A 67 3.70 11.26 1.73
C ALA A 67 3.28 12.74 1.75
N GLU A 68 3.98 13.59 2.50
CA GLU A 68 3.68 15.02 2.62
C GLU A 68 4.73 15.90 1.91
N SER A 69 5.70 15.29 1.22
CA SER A 69 6.81 16.05 0.65
C SER A 69 6.38 16.79 -0.62
N ARG A 70 6.78 18.06 -0.73
CA ARG A 70 6.55 18.87 -1.93
C ARG A 70 7.13 18.20 -3.18
N GLU A 71 8.29 17.57 -3.05
CA GLU A 71 8.96 16.85 -4.14
C GLU A 71 8.11 15.68 -4.67
N ALA A 72 7.42 14.95 -3.78
CA ALA A 72 6.53 13.87 -4.16
C ALA A 72 5.32 14.38 -4.97
N PHE A 73 4.70 15.47 -4.52
CA PHE A 73 3.57 16.09 -5.26
C PHE A 73 4.02 16.71 -6.59
N GLU A 74 5.19 17.33 -6.65
CA GLU A 74 5.78 17.83 -7.90
C GLU A 74 6.08 16.68 -8.88
N ALA A 75 6.47 15.50 -8.40
CA ALA A 75 6.63 14.33 -9.24
C ALA A 75 5.29 13.79 -9.77
N LEU A 76 4.26 13.72 -8.92
CA LEU A 76 2.90 13.35 -9.34
C LEU A 76 2.35 14.31 -10.41
N SER A 77 2.56 15.62 -10.26
CA SER A 77 2.07 16.62 -11.22
C SER A 77 2.77 16.53 -12.58
N ARG A 78 3.98 15.98 -12.63
CA ARG A 78 4.71 15.65 -13.87
C ARG A 78 4.30 14.29 -14.48
N GLY A 79 3.29 13.63 -13.91
CA GLY A 79 2.77 12.35 -14.40
C GLY A 79 3.46 11.11 -13.84
N MET A 80 4.38 11.25 -12.88
CA MET A 80 4.96 10.08 -12.22
C MET A 80 3.90 9.34 -11.41
N ARG A 81 4.09 8.03 -11.23
CA ARG A 81 3.18 7.15 -10.48
C ARG A 81 3.93 6.34 -9.42
N PRO A 82 3.30 6.00 -8.28
CA PRO A 82 3.90 5.14 -7.28
C PRO A 82 4.21 3.75 -7.85
N ALA A 83 5.48 3.39 -7.88
CA ALA A 83 5.93 2.05 -8.22
C ALA A 83 6.08 1.18 -6.96
N LYS A 84 6.46 1.79 -5.84
CA LYS A 84 6.76 1.10 -4.59
C LYS A 84 6.63 2.05 -3.41
N ALA A 85 6.07 1.59 -2.29
CA ALA A 85 6.03 2.37 -1.06
C ALA A 85 6.21 1.46 0.15
N LYS A 86 6.91 1.97 1.17
CA LYS A 86 6.84 1.38 2.49
C LYS A 86 5.53 1.82 3.13
N VAL A 87 4.80 0.85 3.66
CA VAL A 87 3.47 1.00 4.21
C VAL A 87 3.52 0.63 5.69
N ARG A 88 2.84 1.42 6.50
CA ARG A 88 2.58 1.16 7.92
C ARG A 88 1.09 0.98 8.12
N LEU A 89 0.70 -0.16 8.69
CA LEU A 89 -0.68 -0.54 8.96
C LEU A 89 -0.86 -0.74 10.46
N LEU A 90 -1.90 -0.13 11.02
CA LEU A 90 -2.21 -0.12 12.44
C LEU A 90 -3.59 -0.75 12.65
N SER A 91 -3.75 -1.62 13.64
CA SER A 91 -5.05 -2.18 14.05
C SER A 91 -5.05 -2.45 15.55
N GLY A 92 -5.75 -1.61 16.32
CA GLY A 92 -5.62 -1.61 17.78
C GLY A 92 -4.17 -1.36 18.20
N ASP A 93 -3.60 -2.29 19.00
CA ASP A 93 -2.21 -2.24 19.45
C ASP A 93 -1.22 -2.95 18.49
N MET A 94 -1.72 -3.44 17.35
CA MET A 94 -0.91 -4.15 16.36
C MET A 94 -0.41 -3.20 15.27
N GLU A 95 0.88 -3.31 14.93
CA GLU A 95 1.51 -2.56 13.85
C GLU A 95 2.25 -3.50 12.90
N TRP A 96 1.95 -3.38 11.60
CA TRP A 96 2.69 -4.00 10.52
C TRP A 96 3.42 -2.92 9.73
N THR A 97 4.67 -3.20 9.36
CA THR A 97 5.38 -2.39 8.36
C THR A 97 5.86 -3.29 7.25
N PHE A 98 5.61 -2.94 6.01
CA PHE A 98 6.02 -3.71 4.84
C PHE A 98 6.27 -2.80 3.65
N THR A 99 6.80 -3.35 2.57
CA THR A 99 6.92 -2.63 1.31
C THR A 99 5.97 -3.24 0.30
N LEU A 100 5.10 -2.41 -0.27
CA LEU A 100 4.14 -2.79 -1.30
C LEU A 100 4.67 -2.33 -2.67
N GLY A 101 4.79 -3.25 -3.61
CA GLY A 101 5.09 -2.93 -5.01
C GLY A 101 3.82 -2.84 -5.86
N ALA A 102 3.78 -1.87 -6.76
CA ALA A 102 2.63 -1.62 -7.62
C ALA A 102 2.43 -2.72 -8.67
N ALA A 103 3.53 -3.23 -9.25
CA ALA A 103 3.46 -4.04 -10.46
C ALA A 103 2.69 -5.36 -10.25
N GLY A 104 2.85 -6.00 -9.10
CA GLY A 104 2.17 -7.25 -8.76
C GLY A 104 1.42 -7.22 -7.43
N LEU A 105 1.27 -6.04 -6.81
CA LEU A 105 0.77 -5.88 -5.44
C LEU A 105 1.55 -6.73 -4.42
N GLU A 106 2.84 -6.94 -4.68
CA GLU A 106 3.64 -7.81 -3.84
C GLU A 106 4.00 -7.14 -2.52
N ILE A 107 3.79 -7.87 -1.42
CA ILE A 107 4.24 -7.49 -0.08
C ILE A 107 5.64 -8.06 0.13
N SER A 108 6.58 -7.19 0.46
CA SER A 108 7.96 -7.56 0.77
C SER A 108 8.38 -6.96 2.11
N THR A 109 9.38 -7.55 2.77
CA THR A 109 9.97 -7.02 4.02
C THR A 109 8.98 -6.81 5.17
N MET A 110 7.88 -7.57 5.20
CA MET A 110 6.87 -7.43 6.25
C MET A 110 7.44 -7.75 7.63
N LYS A 111 7.34 -6.77 8.52
CA LYS A 111 7.52 -6.92 9.95
C LYS A 111 6.14 -7.13 10.56
N LEU A 112 6.02 -8.23 11.29
CA LEU A 112 4.81 -8.58 12.03
C LEU A 112 4.84 -7.92 13.42
N PRO A 113 3.67 -7.69 14.03
CA PRO A 113 3.55 -7.40 15.44
C PRO A 113 4.27 -8.45 16.32
N PRO A 114 4.64 -8.10 17.57
CA PRO A 114 5.25 -9.05 18.49
C PRO A 114 4.28 -10.19 18.82
N THR A 115 4.79 -11.42 18.86
CA THR A 115 4.05 -12.60 19.34
C THR A 115 3.85 -12.52 20.84
N GLN A 116 2.72 -13.01 21.34
CA GLN A 116 2.46 -13.07 22.78
C GLN A 116 2.87 -14.42 23.39
N ALA A 117 2.86 -15.48 22.59
CA ALA A 117 3.25 -16.81 23.01
C ALA A 117 4.74 -16.89 23.42
N LYS A 118 5.01 -17.68 24.47
CA LYS A 118 6.37 -17.91 25.00
C LYS A 118 7.01 -19.19 24.48
N ASP A 119 6.20 -20.21 24.19
CA ASP A 119 6.69 -21.48 23.67
C ASP A 119 6.88 -21.42 22.14
N PRO A 120 7.72 -22.30 21.56
CA PRO A 120 7.97 -22.28 20.12
C PRO A 120 6.75 -22.54 19.23
N GLN A 121 5.82 -23.41 19.63
CA GLN A 121 4.66 -23.77 18.80
C GLN A 121 3.65 -22.63 18.77
N GLY A 122 3.36 -22.03 19.92
CA GLY A 122 2.52 -20.85 20.03
C GLY A 122 3.08 -19.68 19.22
N ARG A 123 4.40 -19.44 19.25
CA ARG A 123 5.01 -18.38 18.43
C ARG A 123 4.85 -18.59 16.93
N ILE A 124 4.85 -19.84 16.46
CA ILE A 124 4.61 -20.14 15.04
C ILE A 124 3.15 -19.86 14.69
N ALA A 125 2.22 -20.31 15.53
CA ALA A 125 0.79 -20.06 15.35
C ALA A 125 0.46 -18.56 15.35
N ASP A 126 0.98 -17.80 16.33
CA ASP A 126 0.82 -16.35 16.41
C ASP A 126 1.34 -15.67 15.12
N ARG A 127 2.51 -16.08 14.62
CA ARG A 127 3.07 -15.48 13.39
C ARG A 127 2.23 -15.77 12.15
N LEU A 128 1.65 -16.96 12.04
CA LEU A 128 0.76 -17.30 10.93
C LEU A 128 -0.50 -16.43 10.99
N PHE A 129 -1.13 -16.35 12.16
CA PHE A 129 -2.28 -15.47 12.39
C PHE A 129 -1.96 -14.01 12.04
N LEU A 130 -0.85 -13.47 12.54
CA LEU A 130 -0.45 -12.08 12.28
C LEU A 130 -0.14 -11.81 10.80
N LEU A 131 0.37 -12.80 10.08
CA LEU A 131 0.60 -12.69 8.63
C LEU A 131 -0.73 -12.64 7.87
N GLU A 132 -1.66 -13.52 8.20
CA GLU A 132 -3.00 -13.58 7.61
C GLU A 132 -3.78 -12.29 7.93
N GLU A 133 -3.80 -11.86 9.19
CA GLU A 133 -4.52 -10.67 9.63
C GLU A 133 -4.01 -9.40 8.93
N GLY A 134 -2.70 -9.19 8.92
CA GLY A 134 -2.08 -8.03 8.27
C GLY A 134 -2.34 -8.00 6.76
N THR A 135 -2.33 -9.16 6.10
CA THR A 135 -2.65 -9.27 4.67
C THR A 135 -4.14 -9.01 4.42
N SER A 136 -5.02 -9.53 5.27
CA SER A 136 -6.47 -9.36 5.14
C SER A 136 -6.92 -7.88 5.22
N HIS A 137 -6.26 -7.05 6.04
CA HIS A 137 -6.53 -5.62 6.08
C HIS A 137 -6.19 -4.91 4.76
N LEU A 138 -5.15 -5.37 4.06
CA LEU A 138 -4.78 -4.83 2.75
C LEU A 138 -5.74 -5.32 1.67
N GLU A 139 -6.14 -6.60 1.70
CA GLU A 139 -7.11 -7.19 0.77
C GLU A 139 -8.47 -6.50 0.86
N ARG A 140 -8.97 -6.25 2.07
CA ARG A 140 -10.21 -5.48 2.30
C ARG A 140 -10.15 -4.09 1.67
N ARG A 141 -9.02 -3.39 1.81
CA ARG A 141 -8.80 -2.09 1.17
C ARG A 141 -8.72 -2.18 -0.33
N PHE A 142 -8.09 -3.22 -0.87
CA PHE A 142 -8.01 -3.43 -2.30
C PHE A 142 -9.41 -3.69 -2.89
N GLN A 143 -10.23 -4.49 -2.22
CA GLN A 143 -11.62 -4.68 -2.61
C GLN A 143 -12.40 -3.35 -2.60
N ALA A 144 -12.29 -2.57 -1.52
CA ALA A 144 -12.94 -1.26 -1.43
C ALA A 144 -12.47 -0.28 -2.52
N PHE A 145 -11.18 -0.31 -2.85
CA PHE A 145 -10.63 0.44 -3.97
C PHE A 145 -11.24 0.01 -5.30
N LEU A 146 -11.32 -1.30 -5.58
CA LEU A 146 -11.90 -1.80 -6.82
C LEU A 146 -13.39 -1.43 -6.95
N GLU A 147 -14.14 -1.48 -5.85
CA GLU A 147 -15.54 -1.06 -5.82
C GLU A 147 -15.69 0.43 -6.12
N ALA A 148 -14.87 1.29 -5.50
CA ALA A 148 -14.86 2.73 -5.78
C ALA A 148 -14.45 3.02 -7.25
N ARG A 149 -13.43 2.31 -7.75
CA ARG A 149 -12.91 2.49 -9.12
C ARG A 149 -13.91 2.03 -10.19
N ALA A 150 -14.67 0.98 -9.92
CA ALA A 150 -15.73 0.51 -10.82
C ALA A 150 -16.92 1.49 -10.88
N GLN A 151 -17.14 2.26 -9.82
CA GLN A 151 -18.17 3.30 -9.75
C GLN A 151 -17.73 4.64 -10.36
N ASP A 152 -16.42 4.91 -10.39
CA ASP A 152 -15.81 6.06 -11.08
C ASP A 152 -14.78 5.63 -12.14
N PRO A 153 -15.25 5.25 -13.36
CA PRO A 153 -14.38 4.82 -14.44
C PRO A 153 -13.48 5.94 -14.99
N GLU A 154 -13.87 7.21 -14.83
CA GLU A 154 -13.17 8.37 -15.40
C GLU A 154 -12.20 9.05 -14.41
N GLY A 155 -12.29 8.75 -13.11
CA GLY A 155 -11.33 9.18 -12.10
C GLY A 155 -11.39 10.69 -11.79
N MET A 156 -12.58 11.28 -11.78
CA MET A 156 -12.79 12.72 -11.50
C MET A 156 -13.34 13.00 -10.09
N GLY A 157 -13.09 12.11 -9.12
CA GLY A 157 -13.42 12.28 -7.70
C GLY A 157 -12.25 12.70 -6.81
#